data_AF-A0A4Q1F084-F1
#
_entry.id   AF-A0A4Q1F084-F1
#
_cell.length_a   1.000
_cell.length_b   1.000
_cell.length_c   1.000
_cell.angle_alpha   90.00
_cell.angle_beta   90.00
_cell.angle_gamma   90.00
#
_symmetry.space_group_name_H-M   'P 1'
#
loop_
_entity.id
_entity.type
_entity.pdbx_description
1 polymer ?
#
loop_
_entity_poly.entity_id
_entity_poly.type
_entity_poly.pdbx_seq_one_letter_code
_entity_poly.pdbx_strand_id
1 'polypeptide(L)'
;MLKKLAFFSLILLVSCRENETNRTSNEEPKAFQEKSFDIGRFRKGHDLVEDLYQELVEKSSELKSLEKELSELNPRDTTNIFYNYNQKSDDYYNSAESHITGIRDSIMKQKIINLIKKSNDKYISQKADLENLMDTINKKQTEINNYHRALKIILTIPLIEQYQKQHLPDKSPFKTLIEKEDQLLQKTKKNTPKY
;
A
#
# COMPACT_ATOMS: atom_id res chain seq x y z
N MET A 1 19.66 -41.32 56.37
CA MET A 1 19.34 -39.95 55.92
C MET A 1 18.87 -40.00 54.48
N LEU A 2 17.56 -40.12 54.25
CA LEU A 2 16.97 -40.14 52.90
C LEU A 2 16.73 -38.70 52.44
N LYS A 3 17.47 -38.25 51.42
CA LYS A 3 17.16 -36.99 50.72
C LYS A 3 15.97 -37.24 49.78
N LYS A 4 14.80 -36.72 50.15
CA LYS A 4 13.66 -36.58 49.25
C LYS A 4 13.97 -35.42 48.29
N LEU A 5 14.21 -35.71 47.01
CA LEU A 5 14.14 -34.68 45.96
C LEU A 5 12.66 -34.42 45.64
N ALA A 6 12.19 -33.23 46.00
CA ALA A 6 10.90 -32.73 45.55
C ALA A 6 11.06 -32.19 44.12
N PHE A 7 10.34 -32.79 43.18
CA PHE A 7 10.25 -32.35 41.79
C PHE A 7 9.23 -31.20 41.73
N PHE A 8 9.71 -29.96 41.65
CA PHE A 8 8.84 -28.79 41.54
C PHE A 8 8.46 -28.60 40.06
N SER A 9 7.29 -29.10 39.69
CA SER A 9 6.68 -28.90 38.38
C SER A 9 6.27 -27.44 38.22
N LEU A 10 7.01 -26.68 37.43
CA LEU A 10 6.68 -25.30 37.06
C LEU A 10 5.59 -25.32 35.99
N ILE A 11 4.34 -25.12 36.40
CA ILE A 11 3.20 -24.93 35.51
C ILE A 11 3.32 -23.53 34.90
N LEU A 12 3.67 -23.47 33.62
CA LEU A 12 3.58 -22.24 32.82
C LEU A 12 2.09 -21.99 32.51
N LEU A 13 1.49 -21.04 33.23
CA LEU A 13 0.19 -20.48 32.88
C LEU A 13 0.38 -19.61 31.62
N VAL A 14 0.12 -20.21 30.46
CA VAL A 14 -0.13 -19.47 29.22
C VAL A 14 -1.46 -18.75 29.41
N SER A 15 -1.40 -17.48 29.83
CA SER A 15 -2.52 -16.56 29.70
C SER A 15 -2.63 -16.21 28.21
N CYS A 16 -3.43 -17.00 27.48
CA CYS A 16 -4.06 -16.52 26.25
C CYS A 16 -4.97 -15.37 26.66
N ARG A 17 -4.43 -14.16 26.63
CA ARG A 17 -5.22 -12.94 26.67
C ARG A 17 -5.87 -12.83 25.30
N GLU A 18 -7.08 -13.36 25.19
CA GLU A 18 -7.97 -13.11 24.08
C GLU A 18 -8.24 -11.60 24.08
N ASN A 19 -7.49 -10.87 23.24
CA ASN A 19 -7.86 -9.51 22.91
C ASN A 19 -9.18 -9.65 22.15
N GLU A 20 -10.29 -9.40 22.84
CA GLU A 20 -11.55 -9.08 22.18
C GLU A 20 -11.32 -7.81 21.34
N THR A 21 -10.85 -7.99 20.11
CA THR A 21 -11.01 -6.99 19.08
C THR A 21 -12.51 -6.84 18.86
N ASN A 22 -13.01 -5.70 19.32
CA ASN A 22 -14.28 -5.06 19.01
C ASN A 22 -15.15 -5.90 18.08
N ARG A 23 -16.25 -6.42 18.63
CA ARG A 23 -17.39 -6.96 17.88
C ARG A 23 -17.73 -5.99 16.76
N THR A 24 -17.23 -6.26 15.55
CA THR A 24 -17.74 -5.69 14.33
C THR A 24 -19.22 -6.04 14.32
N SER A 25 -20.08 -5.03 14.20
CA SER A 25 -21.50 -5.22 13.97
C SER A 25 -21.70 -6.39 12.99
N ASN A 26 -22.52 -7.38 13.35
CA ASN A 26 -22.85 -8.54 12.51
C ASN A 26 -23.60 -8.16 11.22
N GLU A 27 -23.78 -6.87 10.96
CA GLU A 27 -24.37 -6.35 9.74
C GLU A 27 -23.40 -6.49 8.57
N GLU A 28 -23.86 -7.17 7.53
CA GLU A 28 -23.16 -7.30 6.27
C GLU A 28 -22.77 -5.91 5.71
N PRO A 29 -21.50 -5.71 5.30
CA PRO A 29 -21.07 -4.48 4.65
C PRO A 29 -21.98 -4.07 3.50
N LYS A 30 -22.25 -2.77 3.39
CA LYS A 30 -23.08 -2.20 2.31
C LYS A 30 -22.47 -2.49 0.94
N ALA A 31 -21.14 -2.57 0.85
CA ALA A 31 -20.41 -2.90 -0.37
C ALA A 31 -20.79 -4.27 -0.97
N PHE A 32 -21.40 -5.17 -0.19
CA PHE A 32 -21.85 -6.48 -0.68
C PHE A 32 -23.34 -6.53 -1.11
N GLN A 33 -24.13 -5.49 -0.85
CA GLN A 33 -25.57 -5.50 -1.09
C GLN A 33 -25.91 -5.19 -2.57
N GLU A 34 -26.51 -6.14 -3.28
CA GLU A 34 -26.84 -6.04 -4.73
C GLU A 34 -27.93 -5.01 -5.09
N LYS A 35 -28.66 -4.43 -4.13
CA LYS A 35 -29.84 -3.58 -4.41
C LYS A 35 -29.76 -2.19 -3.81
N SER A 36 -29.75 -1.21 -4.73
CA SER A 36 -30.03 0.22 -4.57
C SER A 36 -29.20 0.96 -3.52
N PHE A 37 -27.97 1.33 -3.89
CA PHE A 37 -27.40 2.55 -3.32
C PHE A 37 -27.46 3.67 -4.34
N ASP A 38 -28.12 4.73 -3.91
CA ASP A 38 -28.07 6.06 -4.50
C ASP A 38 -26.59 6.50 -4.48
N ILE A 39 -25.88 6.24 -5.59
CA ILE A 39 -24.45 6.51 -5.81
C ILE A 39 -24.23 8.02 -5.97
N GLY A 40 -24.61 8.79 -4.95
CA GLY A 40 -24.34 10.22 -4.84
C GLY A 40 -23.04 10.54 -4.11
N ARG A 41 -22.44 9.57 -3.39
CA ARG A 41 -21.27 9.81 -2.53
C ARG A 41 -20.11 8.82 -2.63
N PHE A 42 -20.32 7.60 -3.14
CA PHE A 42 -19.22 6.69 -3.47
C PHE A 42 -18.72 7.04 -4.87
N ARG A 43 -17.56 7.70 -4.94
CA ARG A 43 -16.95 8.16 -6.19
C ARG A 43 -16.84 6.98 -7.17
N LYS A 44 -17.34 7.17 -8.39
CA LYS A 44 -17.07 6.27 -9.53
C LYS A 44 -15.57 5.95 -9.58
N GLY A 45 -15.18 4.69 -9.31
CA GLY A 45 -13.81 4.21 -9.51
C GLY A 45 -13.12 3.53 -8.32
N HIS A 46 -13.78 3.35 -7.17
CA HIS A 46 -13.22 2.58 -6.06
C HIS A 46 -13.42 1.07 -6.29
N ASP A 47 -12.42 0.27 -5.90
CA ASP A 47 -12.51 -1.19 -5.90
C ASP A 47 -13.12 -1.70 -4.57
N LEU A 48 -13.50 -2.99 -4.54
CA LEU A 48 -14.18 -3.58 -3.39
C LEU A 48 -13.34 -3.54 -2.09
N VAL A 49 -12.00 -3.56 -2.19
CA VAL A 49 -11.14 -3.42 -0.99
C VAL A 49 -11.27 -2.01 -0.43
N GLU A 50 -11.29 -1.01 -1.30
CA GLU A 50 -11.45 0.39 -0.87
C GLU A 50 -12.84 0.66 -0.27
N ASP A 51 -13.91 0.12 -0.87
CA ASP A 51 -15.27 0.29 -0.36
C ASP A 51 -15.42 -0.34 1.03
N LEU A 52 -14.94 -1.58 1.20
CA LEU A 52 -14.97 -2.27 2.49
C LEU A 52 -14.10 -1.56 3.54
N TYR A 53 -12.91 -1.09 3.15
CA TYR A 53 -12.05 -0.35 4.06
C TYR A 53 -12.69 0.97 4.48
N GLN A 54 -13.35 1.69 3.57
CA GLN A 54 -14.02 2.95 3.88
C GLN A 54 -15.16 2.76 4.88
N GLU A 55 -15.91 1.65 4.80
CA GLU A 55 -16.89 1.31 5.83
C GLU A 55 -16.26 1.06 7.20
N LEU A 56 -15.06 0.47 7.25
CA LEU A 56 -14.30 0.31 8.50
C LEU A 56 -13.82 1.67 9.05
N VAL A 57 -13.32 2.55 8.17
CA VAL A 57 -12.95 3.93 8.52
C VAL A 57 -14.15 4.65 9.12
N GLU A 58 -15.33 4.60 8.50
CA GLU A 58 -16.55 5.26 9.00
C GLU A 58 -16.94 4.83 10.41
N LYS A 59 -16.58 3.61 10.82
CA LYS A 59 -16.91 3.02 12.12
C LYS A 59 -15.80 3.16 13.17
N SER A 60 -14.57 3.51 12.77
CA SER A 60 -13.40 3.59 13.66
C SER A 60 -12.82 5.00 13.77
N SER A 61 -12.76 5.56 14.98
CA SER A 61 -12.12 6.87 15.23
C SER A 61 -10.62 6.84 14.98
N GLU A 62 -9.96 5.71 15.25
CA GLU A 62 -8.53 5.53 15.01
C GLU A 62 -8.22 5.55 13.51
N LEU A 63 -8.97 4.79 12.71
CA LEU A 63 -8.79 4.78 11.25
C LEU A 63 -9.12 6.14 10.63
N LYS A 64 -10.15 6.85 11.14
CA LYS A 64 -10.42 8.25 10.71
C LYS A 64 -9.26 9.19 10.98
N SER A 65 -8.63 9.09 12.16
CA SER A 65 -7.47 9.91 12.49
C SER A 65 -6.31 9.59 11.56
N LEU A 66 -6.04 8.30 11.34
CA LEU A 66 -4.98 7.84 10.45
C LEU A 66 -5.19 8.37 9.02
N GLU A 67 -6.38 8.20 8.42
CA GLU A 67 -6.65 8.71 7.08
C GLU A 67 -6.51 10.23 6.98
N LYS A 68 -6.94 10.96 8.03
CA LYS A 68 -6.75 12.41 8.10
C LYS A 68 -5.26 12.77 8.09
N GLU A 69 -4.46 12.16 8.97
CA GLU A 69 -3.02 12.39 9.05
C GLU A 69 -2.30 12.04 7.74
N LEU A 70 -2.65 10.92 7.11
CA LEU A 70 -2.11 10.52 5.80
C LEU A 70 -2.48 11.53 4.71
N SER A 71 -3.71 12.07 4.72
CA SER A 71 -4.15 13.09 3.75
C SER A 71 -3.49 14.46 3.95
N GLU A 72 -3.13 14.79 5.19
CA GLU A 72 -2.49 16.04 5.57
C GLU A 72 -0.97 16.01 5.37
N LEU A 73 -0.37 14.81 5.27
CA LEU A 73 1.05 14.63 5.01
C LEU A 73 1.41 15.07 3.58
N ASN A 74 1.78 16.34 3.44
CA ASN A 74 2.30 16.90 2.20
C ASN A 74 3.82 17.17 2.30
N PRO A 75 4.67 16.26 1.81
CA PRO A 75 6.11 16.44 1.88
C PRO A 75 6.64 17.47 0.88
N ARG A 76 5.81 17.89 -0.09
CA ARG A 76 6.24 18.66 -1.27
C ARG A 76 6.91 19.97 -0.90
N ASP A 77 6.37 20.70 0.08
CA ASP A 77 6.91 22.02 0.44
C ASP A 77 8.34 21.88 0.98
N THR A 78 8.58 20.91 1.85
CA THR A 78 9.90 20.62 2.42
C THR A 78 10.87 20.09 1.37
N THR A 79 10.45 19.13 0.53
CA THR A 79 11.34 18.56 -0.49
C THR A 79 11.69 19.56 -1.59
N ASN A 80 10.77 20.46 -1.94
CA ASN A 80 11.01 21.53 -2.90
C ASN A 80 12.07 22.54 -2.44
N ILE A 81 12.26 22.75 -1.13
CA ILE A 81 13.34 23.60 -0.63
C ILE A 81 14.69 23.07 -1.13
N PHE A 82 14.93 21.76 -0.95
CA PHE A 82 16.15 21.12 -1.41
C PHE A 82 16.25 21.12 -2.94
N TYR A 83 15.19 20.73 -3.66
CA TYR A 83 15.24 20.69 -5.12
C TYR A 83 15.53 22.06 -5.73
N ASN A 84 14.89 23.13 -5.25
CA ASN A 84 15.14 24.48 -5.74
C ASN A 84 16.57 24.97 -5.42
N TYR A 85 17.07 24.65 -4.22
CA TYR A 85 18.44 24.95 -3.83
C TYR A 85 19.47 24.21 -4.69
N ASN A 86 19.26 22.91 -4.91
CA ASN A 86 20.15 22.08 -5.70
C ASN A 86 20.13 22.46 -7.18
N GLN A 87 18.94 22.69 -7.74
CA GLN A 87 18.78 23.12 -9.12
C GLN A 87 19.55 24.42 -9.42
N LYS A 88 19.49 25.42 -8.54
CA LYS A 88 20.24 26.67 -8.73
C LYS A 88 21.76 26.46 -8.75
N SER A 89 22.25 25.50 -7.98
CA SER A 89 23.68 25.18 -7.96
C SER A 89 24.09 24.46 -9.25
N ASP A 90 23.28 23.51 -9.70
CA ASP A 90 23.49 22.80 -10.97
C ASP A 90 23.42 23.78 -12.16
N ASP A 91 22.44 24.68 -12.18
CA ASP A 91 22.29 25.72 -13.20
C ASP A 91 23.52 26.63 -13.28
N TYR A 92 24.10 27.01 -12.13
CA TYR A 92 25.32 27.81 -12.10
C TYR A 92 26.49 27.07 -12.72
N TYR A 93 26.73 25.81 -12.34
CA TYR A 93 27.85 25.04 -12.87
C TYR A 93 27.71 24.79 -14.38
N ASN A 94 26.51 24.46 -14.85
CA ASN A 94 26.21 24.34 -16.28
C ASN A 94 26.47 25.65 -17.04
N SER A 95 26.04 26.79 -16.46
CA SER A 95 26.29 28.12 -17.04
C SER A 95 27.78 28.46 -17.07
N ALA A 96 28.51 28.17 -15.99
CA ALA A 96 29.95 28.41 -15.90
C ALA A 96 30.72 27.59 -16.93
N GLU A 97 30.38 26.32 -17.12
CA GLU A 97 30.95 25.46 -18.17
C GLU A 97 30.72 26.03 -19.57
N SER A 98 29.51 26.52 -19.85
CA SER A 98 29.19 27.20 -21.11
C SER A 98 30.08 28.44 -21.33
N HIS A 99 30.23 29.30 -20.31
CA HIS A 99 31.11 30.48 -20.40
C HIS A 99 32.59 30.11 -20.61
N ILE A 100 33.07 29.04 -19.97
CA ILE A 100 34.45 28.54 -20.13
C ILE A 100 34.75 28.20 -21.59
N THR A 101 33.77 27.74 -22.37
CA THR A 101 33.98 27.40 -23.78
C THR A 101 34.46 28.59 -24.61
N GLY A 102 34.03 29.80 -24.27
CA GLY A 102 34.39 31.05 -24.95
C GLY A 102 35.78 31.60 -24.59
N ILE A 103 36.46 31.05 -23.56
CA ILE A 103 37.81 31.50 -23.16
C ILE A 103 38.84 31.00 -24.18
N ARG A 104 39.53 31.92 -24.84
CA ARG A 104 40.55 31.63 -25.86
C ARG A 104 41.95 31.35 -25.30
N ASP A 105 42.32 32.00 -24.20
CA ASP A 105 43.58 31.76 -23.51
C ASP A 105 43.54 30.37 -22.84
N SER A 106 44.34 29.42 -23.33
CA SER A 106 44.31 28.03 -22.88
C SER A 106 44.75 27.85 -21.43
N ILE A 107 45.71 28.66 -20.97
CA ILE A 107 46.22 28.61 -19.60
C ILE A 107 45.15 29.14 -18.64
N MET A 108 44.53 30.27 -18.99
CA MET A 108 43.43 30.84 -18.23
C MET A 108 42.23 29.90 -18.19
N LYS A 109 41.85 29.33 -19.35
CA LYS A 109 40.75 28.36 -19.46
C LYS A 109 40.96 27.18 -18.51
N GLN A 110 42.14 26.57 -18.52
CA GLN A 110 42.45 25.44 -17.64
C GLN A 110 42.40 25.81 -16.15
N LYS A 111 42.87 27.02 -15.79
CA LYS A 111 42.78 27.52 -14.42
C LYS A 111 41.33 27.66 -13.95
N ILE A 112 40.45 28.21 -14.79
CA ILE A 112 39.03 28.38 -14.47
C ILE A 112 38.32 27.02 -14.39
N ILE A 113 38.62 26.06 -15.30
CA ILE A 113 38.10 24.69 -15.21
C ILE A 113 38.41 24.08 -13.84
N ASN A 114 39.68 24.16 -13.40
CA ASN A 114 40.09 23.60 -12.12
C ASN A 114 39.41 24.30 -10.94
N LEU A 115 39.19 25.62 -11.02
CA LEU A 115 38.47 26.38 -10.01
C LEU A 115 37.01 25.95 -9.89
N ILE A 116 36.30 25.83 -11.02
CA ILE A 116 34.91 25.37 -11.07
C ILE A 116 34.78 23.95 -10.55
N LYS A 117 35.66 23.03 -10.96
CA LYS A 117 35.68 21.66 -10.46
C LYS A 117 35.84 21.61 -8.94
N LYS A 118 36.81 22.35 -8.38
CA LYS A 118 37.02 22.42 -6.93
C LYS A 118 35.81 23.00 -6.19
N SER A 119 35.14 23.99 -6.78
CA SER A 119 33.89 24.55 -6.22
C SER A 119 32.77 23.50 -6.22
N ASN A 120 32.60 22.77 -7.33
CA ASN A 120 31.58 21.73 -7.45
C ASN A 120 31.84 20.56 -6.49
N ASP A 121 33.08 20.07 -6.39
CA ASP A 121 33.45 19.00 -5.45
C ASP A 121 33.14 19.39 -3.98
N LYS A 122 33.36 20.67 -3.62
CA LYS A 122 32.98 21.21 -2.32
C LYS A 122 31.46 21.21 -2.15
N TYR A 123 30.72 21.64 -3.16
CA TYR A 123 29.27 21.65 -3.13
C TYR A 123 28.67 20.25 -2.97
N ILE A 124 29.15 19.27 -3.73
CA ILE A 124 28.77 17.84 -3.62
C ILE A 124 28.93 17.37 -2.17
N SER A 125 30.07 17.69 -1.54
CA SER A 125 30.31 17.32 -0.15
C SER A 125 29.37 18.03 0.83
N GLN A 126 29.02 19.29 0.57
CA GLN A 126 28.14 20.09 1.42
C GLN A 126 26.66 19.65 1.35
N LYS A 127 26.20 19.15 0.20
CA LYS A 127 24.81 18.72 0.03
C LYS A 127 24.52 17.29 0.47
N ALA A 128 25.55 16.48 0.71
CA ALA A 128 25.42 15.05 1.01
C ALA A 128 24.45 14.76 2.17
N ASP A 129 24.49 15.56 3.25
CA ASP A 129 23.59 15.37 4.40
C ASP A 129 22.13 15.63 4.02
N LEU A 130 21.86 16.65 3.21
CA LEU A 130 20.51 16.95 2.72
C LEU A 130 20.03 15.88 1.74
N GLU A 131 20.89 15.38 0.86
CA GLU A 131 20.57 14.25 -0.04
C GLU A 131 20.17 13.00 0.75
N ASN A 132 20.92 12.66 1.81
CA ASN A 132 20.59 11.54 2.69
C ASN A 132 19.22 11.71 3.39
N LEU A 133 18.88 12.94 3.80
CA LEU A 133 17.57 13.24 4.38
C LEU A 133 16.46 13.09 3.33
N MET A 134 16.68 13.54 2.10
CA MET A 134 15.72 13.38 0.99
C MET A 134 15.46 11.90 0.67
N ASP A 135 16.52 11.09 0.61
CA ASP A 135 16.40 9.64 0.44
C ASP A 135 15.61 9.00 1.57
N THR A 136 15.84 9.44 2.81
CA THR A 136 15.12 8.95 3.98
C THR A 136 13.65 9.31 3.91
N ILE A 137 13.31 10.55 3.54
CA ILE A 137 11.92 11.01 3.34
C ILE A 137 11.23 10.15 2.27
N ASN A 138 11.86 9.93 1.13
CA ASN A 138 11.31 9.14 0.03
C ASN A 138 11.08 7.67 0.42
N LYS A 139 12.03 7.07 1.15
CA LYS A 139 11.90 5.71 1.69
C LYS A 139 10.73 5.62 2.66
N LYS A 140 10.58 6.60 3.56
CA LYS A 140 9.48 6.63 4.55
C LYS A 140 8.12 6.80 3.89
N GLN A 141 7.99 7.65 2.88
CA GLN A 141 6.74 7.76 2.10
C GLN A 141 6.38 6.45 1.40
N THR A 142 7.36 5.78 0.82
CA THR A 142 7.16 4.47 0.19
C THR A 142 6.70 3.43 1.21
N GLU A 143 7.35 3.40 2.37
CA GLU A 143 7.00 2.49 3.47
C GLU A 143 5.58 2.75 4.00
N ILE A 144 5.22 4.01 4.25
CA ILE A 144 3.87 4.42 4.66
C ILE A 144 2.83 3.94 3.65
N ASN A 145 3.05 4.19 2.35
CA ASN A 145 2.11 3.77 1.29
C ASN A 145 1.96 2.24 1.22
N ASN A 146 3.05 1.48 1.41
CA ASN A 146 3.00 0.03 1.42
C ASN A 146 2.21 -0.50 2.62
N TYR A 147 2.46 0.04 3.82
CA TYR A 147 1.71 -0.34 5.02
C TYR A 147 0.25 0.07 4.94
N HIS A 148 -0.07 1.24 4.38
CA HIS A 148 -1.45 1.65 4.15
C HIS A 148 -2.19 0.69 3.23
N ARG A 149 -1.58 0.31 2.10
CA ARG A 149 -2.15 -0.71 1.20
C ARG A 149 -2.33 -2.07 1.90
N ALA A 150 -1.34 -2.51 2.67
CA ALA A 150 -1.41 -3.76 3.42
C ALA A 150 -2.52 -3.72 4.48
N LEU A 151 -2.65 -2.61 5.21
CA LEU A 151 -3.70 -2.39 6.21
C LEU A 151 -5.09 -2.55 5.59
N LYS A 152 -5.34 -1.90 4.44
CA LYS A 152 -6.62 -2.01 3.72
C LYS A 152 -6.96 -3.45 3.38
N ILE A 153 -6.00 -4.20 2.84
CA ILE A 153 -6.19 -5.62 2.48
C ILE A 153 -6.44 -6.47 3.73
N ILE A 154 -5.57 -6.37 4.74
CA ILE A 154 -5.62 -7.20 5.95
C ILE A 154 -6.94 -7.01 6.69
N LEU A 155 -7.40 -5.76 6.83
CA LEU A 155 -8.64 -5.46 7.56
C LEU A 155 -9.90 -5.90 6.81
N THR A 156 -9.84 -6.03 5.48
CA THR A 156 -11.01 -6.39 4.66
C THR A 156 -11.10 -7.89 4.35
N ILE A 157 -10.03 -8.67 4.55
CA ILE A 157 -10.04 -10.15 4.42
C ILE A 157 -11.15 -10.80 5.25
N PRO A 158 -11.29 -10.51 6.56
CA PRO A 158 -12.34 -11.16 7.36
C PRO A 158 -13.75 -10.85 6.87
N LEU A 159 -13.97 -9.66 6.28
CA LEU A 159 -15.26 -9.25 5.75
C LEU A 159 -15.65 -10.07 4.51
N ILE A 160 -14.71 -10.23 3.57
CA ILE A 160 -14.97 -11.04 2.37
C ILE A 160 -15.08 -12.54 2.70
N GLU A 161 -14.29 -13.04 3.66
CA GLU A 161 -14.41 -14.43 4.12
C GLU A 161 -15.77 -14.69 4.80
N GLN A 162 -16.25 -13.75 5.60
CA GLN A 162 -17.58 -13.81 6.19
C GLN A 162 -18.66 -13.83 5.10
N TYR A 163 -18.57 -12.93 4.12
CA TYR A 163 -19.49 -12.90 2.98
C TYR A 163 -19.51 -14.24 2.23
N GLN A 164 -18.33 -14.76 1.86
CA GLN A 164 -18.19 -16.04 1.16
C GLN A 164 -18.79 -17.20 1.95
N LYS A 165 -18.61 -17.23 3.27
CA LYS A 165 -19.19 -18.26 4.14
C LYS A 165 -20.71 -18.16 4.22
N GLN A 166 -21.26 -16.95 4.30
CA GLN A 166 -22.70 -16.70 4.45
C GLN A 166 -23.47 -16.84 3.13
N HIS A 167 -22.82 -16.56 2.01
CA HIS A 167 -23.43 -16.50 0.68
C HIS A 167 -22.99 -17.64 -0.25
N LEU A 168 -22.29 -18.66 0.27
CA LEU A 168 -21.94 -19.82 -0.54
C LEU A 168 -23.21 -20.48 -1.09
N PRO A 169 -23.41 -20.54 -2.42
CA PRO A 169 -24.64 -21.07 -2.99
C PRO A 169 -24.83 -22.55 -2.66
N ASP A 170 -26.08 -22.96 -2.41
CA ASP A 170 -26.41 -24.39 -2.32
C ASP A 170 -26.06 -25.08 -3.64
N LYS A 171 -25.38 -26.22 -3.57
CA LYS A 171 -24.95 -27.01 -4.72
C LYS A 171 -26.10 -27.76 -5.38
N SER A 172 -27.21 -27.97 -4.69
CA SER A 172 -28.32 -28.82 -5.14
C SER A 172 -28.97 -28.35 -6.45
N PRO A 173 -29.26 -27.06 -6.67
CA PRO A 173 -29.79 -26.57 -7.94
C PRO A 173 -28.85 -26.81 -9.12
N PHE A 174 -27.54 -26.63 -8.91
CA PHE A 174 -26.51 -26.88 -9.93
C PHE A 174 -26.47 -28.37 -10.30
N LYS A 175 -26.49 -29.27 -9.31
CA LYS A 175 -26.54 -30.72 -9.55
C LYS A 175 -27.80 -31.12 -10.29
N THR A 176 -28.95 -30.58 -9.89
CA THR A 176 -30.24 -30.84 -10.53
C THR A 176 -30.25 -30.40 -11.99
N LEU A 177 -29.62 -29.26 -12.30
CA LEU A 177 -29.48 -28.78 -13.67
C LEU A 177 -28.59 -29.73 -14.49
N ILE A 178 -27.43 -30.11 -13.97
CA ILE A 178 -26.51 -31.05 -14.63
C ILE A 178 -27.22 -32.38 -14.95
N GLU A 179 -27.97 -32.93 -14.00
CA GLU A 179 -28.71 -34.18 -14.23
C GLU A 179 -29.75 -34.06 -15.36
N LYS A 180 -30.44 -32.92 -15.45
CA LYS A 180 -31.39 -32.65 -16.54
C LYS A 180 -30.68 -32.50 -17.88
N GLU A 181 -29.55 -31.81 -17.90
CA GLU A 181 -28.71 -31.64 -19.10
C GLU A 181 -28.17 -32.98 -19.58
N ASP A 182 -27.72 -33.86 -18.68
CA ASP A 182 -27.25 -35.21 -19.01
C ASP A 182 -28.37 -36.07 -19.62
N GLN A 183 -29.55 -36.05 -19.04
CA GLN A 183 -30.71 -36.76 -19.58
C GLN A 183 -31.08 -36.25 -20.97
N LEU A 184 -31.05 -34.93 -21.17
CA LEU A 184 -31.35 -34.33 -22.46
C LEU A 184 -30.28 -34.68 -23.49
N LEU A 185 -29.00 -34.64 -23.12
CA LEU A 185 -27.88 -35.02 -23.97
C LEU A 185 -28.01 -36.48 -24.44
N GLN A 186 -28.35 -37.41 -23.54
CA GLN A 186 -28.56 -38.81 -23.90
C GLN A 186 -29.75 -38.98 -24.86
N LYS A 187 -30.85 -38.28 -24.61
CA LYS A 187 -32.00 -38.26 -25.53
C LYS A 187 -31.60 -37.71 -26.90
N THR A 188 -30.86 -36.62 -26.96
CA THR A 188 -30.40 -36.02 -28.22
C THR A 188 -29.48 -36.99 -28.98
N LYS A 189 -28.48 -37.58 -28.31
CA LYS A 189 -27.58 -38.58 -28.90
C LYS A 189 -28.36 -39.77 -29.48
N LYS A 190 -29.33 -40.30 -28.74
CA LYS A 190 -30.16 -41.43 -29.19
C LYS A 190 -30.97 -41.10 -30.46
N ASN A 191 -31.42 -39.85 -30.60
CA ASN A 191 -32.23 -39.41 -31.74
C ASN A 191 -31.40 -38.79 -32.88
N THR A 192 -30.09 -38.64 -32.72
CA THR A 192 -29.21 -38.13 -33.77
C THR A 192 -28.83 -39.28 -34.72
N PRO A 193 -29.11 -39.18 -36.03
CA PRO A 193 -28.71 -40.22 -36.98
C PRO A 193 -27.20 -40.44 -36.94
N LYS A 194 -26.76 -41.70 -37.10
CA LYS A 194 -25.34 -41.96 -37.28
C LYS A 194 -24.90 -41.34 -38.61
N TYR A 195 -23.88 -40.51 -38.53
CA TYR A 195 -23.10 -40.00 -39.64
C TYR A 195 -21.70 -40.58 -39.54
#